data_AF-A0A6P0IWT4-F1
#
_entry.id   AF-A0A6P0IWT4-F1
#
_cell.length_a   1.000
_cell.length_b   1.000
_cell.length_c   1.000
_cell.angle_alpha   90.00
_cell.angle_beta   90.00
_cell.angle_gamma   90.00
#
_symmetry.space_group_name_H-M   'P 1'
#
loop_
_entity.id
_entity.type
_entity.pdbx_description
1 polymer ?
#
loop_
_entity_poly.entity_id
_entity_poly.type
_entity_poly.pdbx_seq_one_letter_code
_entity_poly.pdbx_strand_id
1 'polypeptide(L)' 'MKDKKLTISITDFEKRQLAQEASRRGMTQSELIRSLIARFRDPKDSVQNSSLETKP' A
#
# COMPACT_ATOMS: atom_id res chain seq x y z
N MET A 1 -0.32 1.63 -14.42
CA MET A 1 -0.65 0.20 -14.23
C MET A 1 -0.24 -0.24 -12.83
N LYS A 2 -0.98 -1.13 -12.17
CA LYS A 2 -0.62 -1.67 -10.84
C LYS A 2 0.16 -2.97 -11.04
N ASP A 3 1.48 -2.93 -10.91
CA ASP A 3 2.39 -4.01 -11.29
C ASP A 3 3.09 -4.70 -10.09
N LYS A 4 3.14 -4.05 -8.92
CA LYS A 4 3.71 -4.62 -7.69
C LYS A 4 2.69 -5.44 -6.91
N LYS A 5 3.12 -6.57 -6.35
CA LYS A 5 2.31 -7.45 -5.50
C LYS A 5 2.65 -7.25 -4.03
N LEU A 6 1.62 -7.19 -3.19
CA LEU A 6 1.72 -7.23 -1.73
C LEU A 6 1.14 -8.57 -1.27
N THR A 7 1.96 -9.40 -0.63
CA THR A 7 1.53 -10.65 -0.01
C THR A 7 1.55 -10.46 1.50
N ILE A 8 0.44 -10.79 2.18
CA ILE A 8 0.29 -10.63 3.63
C ILE A 8 -0.31 -11.93 4.17
N SER A 9 0.26 -12.46 5.25
CA SER A 9 -0.34 -13.56 6.00
C SER A 9 -1.37 -12.99 6.97
N ILE A 10 -2.60 -13.51 6.92
CA ILE A 10 -3.69 -13.12 7.81
C ILE A 10 -4.46 -14.37 8.24
N THR A 11 -5.15 -14.27 9.37
CA THR A 11 -6.07 -15.29 9.85
C THR A 11 -7.35 -15.35 9.01
N ASP A 12 -8.07 -16.46 9.11
CA ASP A 12 -9.40 -16.59 8.49
C ASP A 12 -10.39 -15.54 9.00
N PHE A 13 -10.26 -15.15 10.27
CA PHE A 13 -11.10 -14.12 10.87
C PHE A 13 -10.87 -12.76 10.20
N GLU A 14 -9.62 -12.31 10.09
CA GLU A 14 -9.26 -11.05 9.43
C GLU A 14 -9.68 -11.05 7.95
N LYS A 15 -9.54 -12.20 7.26
CA LYS A 15 -10.00 -12.35 5.87
C LYS A 15 -11.51 -12.14 5.74
N ARG A 16 -12.31 -12.68 6.67
CA ARG A 16 -13.77 -12.48 6.68
C ARG A 16 -14.14 -11.04 7.00
N GLN A 17 -13.47 -10.40 7.95
CA GLN A 17 -13.67 -8.99 8.27
C GLN A 17 -13.38 -8.10 7.05
N LEU A 18 -12.27 -8.36 6.34
CA LEU A 18 -11.92 -7.64 5.12
C LEU A 18 -12.98 -7.79 4.03
N ALA A 19 -13.50 -9.02 3.84
CA ALA A 19 -14.56 -9.29 2.88
C ALA A 19 -15.84 -8.54 3.22
N GLN A 20 -16.28 -8.58 4.47
CA GLN A 20 -17.50 -7.94 4.94
C GLN A 20 -17.42 -6.42 4.75
N GLU A 21 -16.29 -5.80 5.13
CA GLU A 21 -16.12 -4.35 5.01
C GLU A 21 -16.02 -3.89 3.55
N ALA A 22 -15.38 -4.69 2.71
CA ALA A 22 -15.31 -4.43 1.27
C ALA A 22 -16.73 -4.45 0.66
N SER A 23 -17.52 -5.49 0.96
CA SER A 23 -18.92 -5.60 0.53
C SER A 23 -19.78 -4.45 1.03
N ARG A 24 -19.66 -4.08 2.32
CA ARG A 24 -20.41 -2.98 2.93
C ARG A 24 -20.20 -1.65 2.21
N ARG A 25 -18.99 -1.44 1.66
CA ARG A 25 -18.63 -0.21 0.95
C ARG A 25 -18.75 -0.31 -0.58
N GLY A 26 -19.24 -1.44 -1.10
CA GLY A 26 -19.37 -1.67 -2.54
C GLY A 26 -18.04 -1.70 -3.29
N MET A 27 -16.97 -2.18 -2.65
CA MET A 27 -15.63 -2.27 -3.25
C MET A 27 -15.04 -3.67 -3.11
N THR A 28 -14.00 -3.97 -3.89
CA THR A 28 -13.21 -5.19 -3.73
C THR A 28 -12.26 -5.08 -2.53
N GLN A 29 -11.84 -6.23 -1.98
CA GLN A 29 -10.86 -6.25 -0.88
C GLN A 29 -9.56 -5.52 -1.24
N SER A 30 -9.08 -5.68 -2.47
CA SER A 30 -7.87 -5.00 -2.95
C SER A 30 -8.07 -3.48 -3.07
N GLU A 31 -9.27 -3.01 -3.39
CA GLU A 31 -9.60 -1.57 -3.38
C GLU A 31 -9.65 -1.03 -1.97
N LEU A 32 -10.22 -1.77 -1.02
CA LEU A 32 -10.24 -1.38 0.38
C LEU A 32 -8.83 -1.21 0.95
N ILE A 33 -7.94 -2.18 0.71
CA ILE A 33 -6.53 -2.10 1.11
C ILE A 33 -5.85 -0.89 0.46
N ARG A 34 -6.07 -0.66 -0.84
CA ARG A 34 -5.51 0.51 -1.53
C ARG A 34 -6.04 1.84 -1.01
N SER A 35 -7.33 1.91 -0.68
CA SER A 35 -7.96 3.08 -0.05
C SER A 35 -7.36 3.36 1.32
N LEU A 36 -7.04 2.32 2.09
CA LEU A 36 -6.32 2.45 3.36
C LEU A 36 -4.91 3.01 3.14
N ILE A 37 -4.15 2.43 2.21
CA ILE A 37 -2.78 2.88 1.88
C ILE A 37 -2.79 4.34 1.39
N ALA A 38 -3.77 4.74 0.59
CA ALA A 38 -3.89 6.10 0.06
C ALA A 38 -4.11 7.19 1.13
N ARG A 39 -4.39 6.81 2.38
CA ARG A 39 -4.50 7.75 3.52
C ARG A 39 -3.16 8.01 4.19
N PHE A 40 -2.13 7.23 3.87
CA PHE A 40 -0.79 7.45 4.39
C PHE A 40 -0.15 8.66 3.71
N ARG A 41 0.81 9.30 4.38
CA ARG A 41 1.57 10.41 3.79
C ARG A 41 2.35 9.91 2.58
N ASP A 42 2.64 10.83 1.65
CA ASP A 42 3.49 10.52 0.51
C ASP A 42 4.85 9.96 0.97
N PRO A 43 5.40 8.97 0.25
CA PRO A 43 6.72 8.46 0.55
C PRO A 43 7.74 9.58 0.40
N LYS A 44 8.60 9.75 1.41
CA LYS A 44 9.75 10.64 1.28
C LYS A 44 10.71 10.03 0.27
N ASP A 45 11.12 10.78 -0.74
CA ASP A 45 12.12 10.33 -1.71
C ASP A 45 13.39 9.91 -0.96
N SER A 46 13.74 8.63 -1.05
CA SER A 46 15.01 8.11 -0.56
C SER A 46 16.12 8.42 -1.58
N VAL A 47 16.30 9.70 -1.92
CA VAL A 47 17.50 10.18 -2.63
C VAL A 47 17.87 11.56 -2.11
N GLN A 48 18.27 11.61 -0.84
CA GLN A 48 19.23 12.61 -0.38
C GLN A 48 20.57 11.89 -0.20
N ASN A 49 21.60 12.40 -0.88
CA ASN A 49 23.03 12.02 -0.77
C ASN A 49 23.57 10.99 -1.78
N SER A 50 23.45 11.31 -3.07
CA SER A 50 24.43 10.85 -4.08
C SER A 50 24.71 11.98 -5.07
N SER A 51 25.14 13.14 -4.55
CA SER A 51 25.74 14.22 -5.36
C SER A 51 26.63 15.07 -4.46
N LEU A 52 27.71 14.45 -3.97
CA LEU A 52 28.96 15.15 -3.72
C LEU A 52 30.05 14.43 -4.53
N GLU A 53 29.79 14.25 -5.82
CA GLU A 53 30.84 14.12 -6.83
C GLU A 53 30.76 15.35 -7.73
N THR A 54 31.50 16.40 -7.35
CA THR A 54 32.11 17.32 -8.32
C THR A 54 33.40 17.86 -7.70
N LYS A 55 34.51 17.20 -8.09
CA LYS A 55 35.82 17.72 -8.61
C LYS A 55 36.31 19.12 -8.18
N PRO A 56 37.64 19.41 -8.24
CA PRO A 56 38.76 18.62 -8.79
C PRO A 56 39.91 18.32 -7.81
#